data_AF-A0A967LGM1-F1
#
_entry.id   AF-A0A967LGM1-F1
#
_cell.length_a   1.000
_cell.length_b   1.000
_cell.length_c   1.000
_cell.angle_alpha   90.00
_cell.angle_beta   90.00
_cell.angle_gamma   90.00
#
_symmetry.space_group_name_H-M   'P 1'
#
loop_
_entity.id
_entity.type
_entity.pdbx_description
1 polymer ?
#
loop_
_entity_poly.entity_id
_entity_poly.type
_entity_poly.pdbx_seq_one_letter_code
_entity_poly.pdbx_strand_id
1 'polypeptide(L)'
;MTLFRSVFVAVVIGTALLAGAFLINARRPAVEVAQPTPELVKATGKCASCHREETPAIVAEFERSEHSRSGTTCLDCHQPVGDQVGLEHRGFTIAADVTALNCDQCHATQYREFLRSRHAAPAFAAVRGAEPFTAEQVAFAEQYHPGAVDRPANALAQLEGERAIASGCEACHSIGRPNPDGSIGTCTACHSRHTASIELARTPRTCGQCHMGPDHSQIEIYEESKHGVLFEAQKEEMNLAADPMELSV
;
A
#
# COMPACT_ATOMS: atom_id res chain seq x y z
N MET A 1 61.31 -28.45 9.07
CA MET A 1 60.00 -29.16 9.09
C MET A 1 58.87 -28.35 9.73
N THR A 2 59.13 -27.52 10.74
CA THR A 2 58.10 -26.69 11.41
C THR A 2 57.49 -25.61 10.50
N LEU A 3 58.32 -24.93 9.68
CA LEU A 3 57.85 -23.87 8.78
C LEU A 3 56.86 -24.39 7.71
N PHE A 4 57.15 -25.54 7.10
CA PHE A 4 56.28 -26.14 6.08
C PHE A 4 54.90 -26.52 6.64
N ARG A 5 54.87 -27.08 7.86
CA ARG A 5 53.62 -27.42 8.56
C ARG A 5 52.77 -26.18 8.83
N SER A 6 53.38 -25.11 9.34
CA SER A 6 52.65 -23.88 9.64
C SER A 6 52.11 -23.19 8.38
N VAL A 7 52.89 -23.16 7.30
CA VAL A 7 52.46 -22.60 6.01
C VAL A 7 51.34 -23.44 5.40
N PHE A 8 51.47 -24.76 5.41
CA PHE A 8 50.44 -25.66 4.89
C PHE A 8 49.10 -25.51 5.64
N VAL A 9 49.15 -25.47 6.97
CA VAL A 9 47.95 -25.26 7.81
C VAL A 9 47.31 -23.90 7.51
N ALA A 10 48.10 -22.83 7.38
CA ALA A 10 47.58 -21.51 7.06
C ALA A 10 46.89 -21.46 5.68
N VAL A 11 47.48 -22.10 4.66
CA VAL A 11 46.89 -22.16 3.31
C VAL A 11 45.59 -22.97 3.31
N VAL A 12 45.55 -24.11 4.00
CA VAL A 12 44.33 -24.94 4.08
C VAL A 12 43.20 -24.20 4.80
N ILE A 13 43.48 -23.56 5.93
CA ILE A 13 42.49 -22.77 6.67
C ILE A 13 42.00 -21.59 5.83
N GLY A 14 42.92 -20.85 5.19
CA GLY A 14 42.56 -19.73 4.32
C GLY A 14 41.67 -20.16 3.15
N THR A 15 42.00 -21.29 2.52
CA THR A 15 41.20 -21.85 1.42
C THR A 15 39.82 -22.30 1.89
N ALA A 16 39.72 -22.94 3.07
CA ALA A 16 38.46 -23.37 3.65
C ALA A 16 37.55 -22.19 4.03
N LEU A 17 38.12 -21.11 4.58
CA LEU A 17 37.38 -19.89 4.89
C LEU A 17 36.85 -19.19 3.63
N LEU A 18 37.66 -19.11 2.58
CA LEU A 18 37.24 -18.57 1.29
C LEU A 18 36.12 -19.40 0.67
N ALA A 19 36.28 -20.73 0.62
CA ALA A 19 35.24 -21.63 0.11
C ALA A 19 33.94 -21.53 0.93
N GLY A 20 34.05 -21.44 2.27
CA GLY A 20 32.92 -21.22 3.16
C GLY A 20 32.19 -19.90 2.87
N ALA A 21 32.92 -18.81 2.65
CA ALA A 21 32.34 -17.52 2.29
C ALA A 21 31.58 -17.59 0.95
N PHE A 22 32.13 -18.26 -0.06
CA PHE A 22 31.46 -18.47 -1.35
C PHE A 22 30.19 -19.30 -1.21
N LEU A 23 30.21 -20.38 -0.42
CA LEU A 23 29.03 -21.22 -0.18
C LEU A 23 27.93 -20.48 0.58
N ILE A 24 28.29 -19.65 1.58
CA ILE A 24 27.35 -18.80 2.30
C ILE A 24 26.74 -17.77 1.34
N ASN A 25 27.56 -17.12 0.51
CA ASN A 25 27.10 -16.14 -0.46
C ASN A 25 26.18 -16.75 -1.53
N ALA A 26 26.49 -17.96 -2.02
CA ALA A 26 25.66 -18.67 -3.00
C ALA A 26 24.29 -19.13 -2.46
N ARG A 27 24.13 -19.18 -1.13
CA ARG A 27 22.85 -19.50 -0.47
C ARG A 27 22.08 -18.26 -0.02
N ARG A 28 22.59 -17.05 -0.27
CA ARG A 28 21.84 -15.82 0.04
C ARG A 28 20.61 -15.72 -0.86
N PRO A 29 19.45 -15.31 -0.34
CA PRO A 29 18.27 -15.08 -1.14
C PRO A 29 18.57 -14.12 -2.30
N ALA A 30 17.99 -14.36 -3.47
CA ALA A 30 18.18 -13.49 -4.64
C ALA A 30 17.86 -12.01 -4.34
N VAL A 31 16.94 -11.76 -3.39
CA VAL A 31 16.58 -10.42 -2.92
C VAL A 31 17.73 -9.67 -2.23
N GLU A 32 18.72 -10.38 -1.66
CA GLU A 32 19.89 -9.79 -0.99
C GLU A 32 21.10 -9.60 -1.92
N VAL A 33 21.13 -10.31 -3.06
CA VAL A 33 22.24 -10.26 -4.03
C VAL A 33 21.89 -9.53 -5.32
N ALA A 34 20.61 -9.31 -5.61
CA ALA A 34 20.17 -8.50 -6.73
C ALA A 34 20.63 -7.04 -6.51
N GLN A 35 21.51 -6.56 -7.40
CA GLN A 35 21.84 -5.15 -7.45
C GLN A 35 20.80 -4.41 -8.30
N PRO A 36 20.27 -3.28 -7.84
CA PRO A 36 19.33 -2.49 -8.63
C PRO A 36 19.97 -2.04 -9.95
N THR A 37 19.17 -1.98 -11.03
CA THR A 37 19.64 -1.53 -12.34
C THR A 37 20.06 -0.05 -12.30
N PRO A 38 20.95 0.42 -13.20
CA PRO A 38 21.32 1.83 -13.28
C PRO A 38 20.13 2.78 -13.46
N GLU A 39 19.10 2.35 -14.19
CA GLU A 39 17.82 3.05 -14.29
C GLU A 39 17.11 3.09 -12.94
N LEU A 40 17.00 1.96 -12.23
CA LEU A 40 16.45 1.93 -10.87
C LEU A 40 17.26 2.82 -9.91
N VAL A 41 18.60 2.84 -9.99
CA VAL A 41 19.48 3.73 -9.20
C VAL A 41 19.33 5.20 -9.60
N LYS A 42 19.06 5.52 -10.86
CA LYS A 42 18.80 6.91 -11.29
C LYS A 42 17.43 7.40 -10.83
N ALA A 43 16.48 6.48 -10.77
CA ALA A 43 15.07 6.74 -10.57
C ALA A 43 14.71 6.69 -9.05
N THR A 44 15.32 5.80 -8.27
CA THR A 44 15.24 5.75 -6.79
C THR A 44 16.45 6.32 -6.06
N GLY A 45 17.65 6.33 -6.65
CA GLY A 45 18.89 6.29 -5.86
C GLY A 45 19.28 7.55 -5.10
N LYS A 46 18.70 8.73 -5.37
CA LYS A 46 18.88 9.89 -4.47
C LYS A 46 17.96 9.80 -3.24
N CYS A 47 16.70 9.43 -3.43
CA CYS A 47 15.74 9.27 -2.34
C CYS A 47 16.09 8.01 -1.53
N ALA A 48 16.19 6.86 -2.18
CA ALA A 48 16.46 5.57 -1.56
C ALA A 48 17.85 5.48 -0.92
N SER A 49 18.88 6.20 -1.38
CA SER A 49 20.18 6.15 -0.69
C SER A 49 20.11 6.67 0.74
N CYS A 50 19.43 7.80 0.96
CA CYS A 50 19.20 8.33 2.31
C CYS A 50 18.10 7.55 3.04
N HIS A 51 16.99 7.22 2.35
CA HIS A 51 15.88 6.50 2.99
C HIS A 51 16.18 5.04 3.33
N ARG A 52 17.23 4.42 2.77
CA ARG A 52 17.72 3.13 3.26
C ARG A 52 18.32 3.23 4.66
N GLU A 53 18.81 4.40 5.06
CA GLU A 53 19.33 4.64 6.40
C GLU A 53 18.21 5.12 7.34
N GLU A 54 17.38 6.05 6.89
CA GLU A 54 16.33 6.69 7.72
C GLU A 54 15.05 5.83 7.85
N THR A 55 14.63 5.17 6.77
CA THR A 55 13.38 4.38 6.69
C THR A 55 13.59 3.08 5.92
N PRO A 56 14.50 2.19 6.35
CA PRO A 56 14.90 0.99 5.60
C PRO A 56 13.72 0.08 5.24
N ALA A 57 12.73 -0.03 6.13
CA ALA A 57 11.55 -0.86 5.89
C ALA A 57 10.70 -0.36 4.71
N ILE A 58 10.54 0.96 4.56
CA ILE A 58 9.79 1.57 3.43
C ILE A 58 10.47 1.24 2.11
N VAL A 59 11.80 1.38 2.05
CA VAL A 59 12.56 1.06 0.84
C VAL A 59 12.48 -0.44 0.54
N ALA A 60 12.62 -1.28 1.56
CA ALA A 60 12.53 -2.73 1.38
C ALA A 60 11.15 -3.21 0.92
N GLU A 61 10.06 -2.59 1.38
CA GLU A 61 8.70 -2.85 0.87
C GLU A 61 8.54 -2.39 -0.57
N PHE A 62 8.98 -1.17 -0.89
CA PHE A 62 8.89 -0.63 -2.24
C PHE A 62 9.67 -1.48 -3.24
N GLU A 63 10.90 -1.89 -2.92
CA GLU A 63 11.74 -2.74 -3.79
C GLU A 63 11.12 -4.13 -4.06
N ARG A 64 10.15 -4.57 -3.25
CA ARG A 64 9.39 -5.82 -3.49
C ARG A 64 8.15 -5.60 -4.36
N SER A 65 7.73 -4.35 -4.58
CA SER A 65 6.51 -4.01 -5.31
C SER A 65 6.64 -4.22 -6.81
N GLU A 66 5.50 -4.40 -7.48
CA GLU A 66 5.44 -4.41 -8.94
C GLU A 66 5.75 -3.03 -9.53
N HIS A 67 5.46 -1.94 -8.80
CA HIS A 67 5.86 -0.59 -9.17
C HIS A 67 7.37 -0.47 -9.35
N SER A 68 8.17 -0.98 -8.40
CA SER A 68 9.63 -0.96 -8.53
C SER A 68 10.13 -1.80 -9.70
N ARG A 69 9.49 -2.95 -9.98
CA ARG A 69 9.83 -3.81 -11.12
C ARG A 69 9.47 -3.19 -12.47
N SER A 70 8.39 -2.42 -12.50
CA SER A 70 7.90 -1.69 -13.68
C SER A 70 8.62 -0.35 -13.90
N GLY A 71 9.62 -0.02 -13.07
CA GLY A 71 10.44 1.18 -13.23
C GLY A 71 9.84 2.46 -12.64
N THR A 72 8.74 2.37 -11.88
CA THR A 72 8.24 3.47 -11.06
C THR A 72 9.24 3.81 -9.95
N THR A 73 9.24 5.07 -9.54
CA THR A 73 10.16 5.64 -8.56
C THR A 73 9.46 6.21 -7.35
N CYS A 74 10.25 6.58 -6.32
CA CYS A 74 9.74 7.35 -5.19
C CYS A 74 9.08 8.65 -5.66
N LEU A 75 9.71 9.37 -6.61
CA LEU A 75 9.25 10.69 -7.04
C LEU A 75 8.00 10.61 -7.91
N ASP A 76 7.79 9.52 -8.64
CA ASP A 76 6.59 9.36 -9.46
C ASP A 76 5.30 9.48 -8.65
N CYS A 77 5.31 8.94 -7.42
CA CYS A 77 4.20 9.08 -6.47
C CYS A 77 4.32 10.32 -5.57
N HIS A 78 5.54 10.65 -5.12
CA HIS A 78 5.76 11.71 -4.13
C HIS A 78 5.92 13.11 -4.72
N GLN A 79 5.94 13.30 -6.04
CA GLN A 79 5.88 14.65 -6.60
C GLN A 79 4.47 15.26 -6.43
N PRO A 80 4.35 16.57 -6.18
CA PRO A 80 3.05 17.24 -6.18
C PRO A 80 2.37 17.12 -7.54
N VAL A 81 1.08 16.85 -7.52
CA VAL A 81 0.21 16.81 -8.71
C VAL A 81 -0.88 17.87 -8.58
N GLY A 82 -1.18 18.57 -9.67
CA GLY A 82 -2.17 19.65 -9.66
C GLY A 82 -1.78 20.76 -8.67
N ASP A 83 -2.72 21.14 -7.81
CA ASP A 83 -2.55 22.21 -6.83
C ASP A 83 -2.12 21.70 -5.44
N GLN A 84 -1.57 20.48 -5.36
CA GLN A 84 -1.06 19.93 -4.10
C GLN A 84 0.03 20.82 -3.49
N VAL A 85 0.00 20.93 -2.16
CA VAL A 85 1.03 21.65 -1.41
C VAL A 85 2.35 20.89 -1.52
N GLY A 86 3.34 21.55 -2.11
CA GLY A 86 4.72 21.06 -2.19
C GLY A 86 5.53 21.40 -0.94
N LEU A 87 6.41 20.49 -0.54
CA LEU A 87 7.40 20.65 0.52
C LEU A 87 8.79 20.48 -0.08
N GLU A 88 9.69 21.43 0.22
CA GLU A 88 11.10 21.28 -0.13
C GLU A 88 11.76 20.20 0.72
N HIS A 89 12.34 19.21 0.05
CA HIS A 89 13.01 18.08 0.67
C HIS A 89 14.29 17.73 -0.11
N ARG A 90 15.44 18.14 0.44
CA ARG A 90 16.78 17.80 -0.08
C ARG A 90 16.97 18.16 -1.57
N GLY A 91 16.41 19.29 -2.00
CA GLY A 91 16.53 19.81 -3.37
C GLY A 91 15.49 19.24 -4.35
N PHE A 92 14.46 18.57 -3.82
CA PHE A 92 13.26 18.17 -4.54
C PHE A 92 12.04 18.82 -3.89
N THR A 93 11.01 19.10 -4.68
CA THR A 93 9.69 19.44 -4.13
C THR A 93 8.86 18.16 -4.11
N ILE A 94 8.39 17.74 -2.93
CA ILE A 94 7.55 16.56 -2.72
C ILE A 94 6.14 16.97 -2.27
N ALA A 95 5.12 16.18 -2.58
CA ALA A 95 3.77 16.35 -2.07
C ALA A 95 3.78 16.21 -0.54
N ALA A 96 3.10 17.12 0.15
CA ALA A 96 2.89 17.02 1.59
C ALA A 96 2.13 15.74 1.96
N ASP A 97 1.14 15.38 1.13
CA ASP A 97 0.35 14.16 1.24
C ASP A 97 0.22 13.53 -0.15
N VAL A 98 0.47 12.22 -0.25
CA VAL A 98 0.16 11.45 -1.46
C VAL A 98 -1.30 11.03 -1.37
N THR A 99 -2.10 11.45 -2.35
CA THR A 99 -3.55 11.24 -2.38
C THR A 99 -3.94 10.31 -3.54
N ALA A 100 -5.24 10.08 -3.72
CA ALA A 100 -5.73 9.36 -4.88
C ALA A 100 -5.43 10.08 -6.21
N LEU A 101 -5.21 11.40 -6.21
CA LEU A 101 -4.84 12.16 -7.41
C LEU A 101 -3.49 11.71 -8.00
N ASN A 102 -2.52 11.36 -7.13
CA ASN A 102 -1.22 10.84 -7.56
C ASN A 102 -1.40 9.47 -8.25
N CYS A 103 -2.31 8.63 -7.75
CA CYS A 103 -2.61 7.33 -8.34
C CYS A 103 -3.35 7.47 -9.69
N ASP A 104 -4.27 8.44 -9.80
CA ASP A 104 -5.07 8.72 -11.01
C ASP A 104 -4.19 9.02 -12.24
N GLN A 105 -2.98 9.55 -12.06
CA GLN A 105 -2.03 9.83 -13.15
C GLN A 105 -1.72 8.61 -14.01
N CYS A 106 -1.75 7.41 -13.41
CA CYS A 106 -1.51 6.13 -14.10
C CYS A 106 -2.73 5.20 -14.06
N HIS A 107 -3.55 5.26 -13.00
CA HIS A 107 -4.65 4.33 -12.73
C HIS A 107 -6.03 4.97 -12.87
N ALA A 108 -6.21 5.80 -13.91
CA ALA A 108 -7.44 6.57 -14.11
C ALA A 108 -8.71 5.72 -14.25
N THR A 109 -8.60 4.50 -14.79
CA THR A 109 -9.75 3.60 -14.87
C THR A 109 -10.19 3.13 -13.48
N GLN A 110 -9.26 2.61 -12.68
CA GLN A 110 -9.52 2.14 -11.33
C GLN A 110 -10.01 3.28 -10.44
N TYR A 111 -9.44 4.48 -10.60
CA TYR A 111 -9.89 5.65 -9.85
C TYR A 111 -11.33 6.04 -10.18
N ARG A 112 -11.69 6.09 -11.47
CA ARG A 112 -13.07 6.36 -11.90
C ARG A 112 -14.05 5.29 -11.41
N GLU A 113 -13.65 4.03 -11.38
CA GLU A 113 -14.47 2.94 -10.82
C GLU A 113 -14.65 3.10 -9.30
N PHE A 114 -13.56 3.41 -8.59
CA PHE A 114 -13.58 3.67 -7.16
C PHE A 114 -14.54 4.82 -6.81
N LEU A 115 -14.47 5.95 -7.53
CA LEU A 115 -15.35 7.11 -7.33
C LEU A 115 -16.84 6.78 -7.45
N ARG A 116 -17.21 5.76 -8.22
CA ARG A 116 -18.60 5.29 -8.38
C ARG A 116 -19.03 4.31 -7.30
N SER A 117 -18.12 3.87 -6.44
CA SER A 117 -18.37 2.86 -5.41
C SER A 117 -18.85 3.47 -4.10
N ARG A 118 -19.35 2.63 -3.19
CA ARG A 118 -19.66 3.05 -1.83
C ARG A 118 -18.43 3.27 -0.94
N HIS A 119 -17.25 2.85 -1.38
CA HIS A 119 -16.00 3.12 -0.66
C HIS A 119 -15.46 4.53 -0.90
N ALA A 120 -15.95 5.24 -1.92
CA ALA A 120 -15.66 6.67 -2.13
C ALA A 120 -16.52 7.55 -1.21
N ALA A 121 -17.04 8.67 -1.70
CA ALA A 121 -17.78 9.65 -0.91
C ALA A 121 -18.82 9.07 0.07
N PRO A 122 -19.62 8.04 -0.28
CA PRO A 122 -20.58 7.45 0.66
C PRO A 122 -19.96 6.91 1.95
N ALA A 123 -18.73 6.39 1.92
CA ALA A 123 -18.07 5.86 3.11
C ALA A 123 -17.83 6.97 4.14
N PHE A 124 -17.27 8.10 3.74
CA PHE A 124 -16.97 9.18 4.67
C PHE A 124 -18.23 9.96 5.07
N ALA A 125 -19.17 10.15 4.13
CA ALA A 125 -20.46 10.78 4.41
C ALA A 125 -21.32 9.99 5.41
N ALA A 126 -21.13 8.66 5.50
CA ALA A 126 -21.78 7.85 6.52
C ALA A 126 -21.40 8.23 7.96
N VAL A 127 -20.28 8.94 8.17
CA VAL A 127 -19.85 9.46 9.47
C VAL A 127 -20.06 10.97 9.55
N ARG A 128 -19.56 11.71 8.56
CA ARG A 128 -19.47 13.18 8.57
C ARG A 128 -20.58 13.91 7.81
N GLY A 129 -21.43 13.19 7.07
CA GLY A 129 -22.44 13.79 6.21
C GLY A 129 -21.84 14.49 4.99
N ALA A 130 -22.63 15.35 4.36
CA ALA A 130 -22.27 16.04 3.10
C ALA A 130 -21.28 17.20 3.27
N GLU A 131 -21.18 17.80 4.46
CA GLU A 131 -20.48 19.09 4.68
C GLU A 131 -19.02 19.12 4.19
N PRO A 132 -18.21 18.05 4.32
CA PRO A 132 -16.82 18.05 3.84
C PRO A 132 -16.66 18.02 2.31
N PHE A 133 -17.73 17.77 1.55
CA PHE A 133 -17.69 17.59 0.10
C PHE A 133 -18.10 18.86 -0.64
N THR A 134 -17.56 19.06 -1.84
CA THR A 134 -18.07 20.11 -2.74
C THR A 134 -19.42 19.72 -3.32
N ALA A 135 -20.19 20.70 -3.80
CA ALA A 135 -21.49 20.44 -4.43
C ALA A 135 -21.37 19.51 -5.65
N GLU A 136 -20.28 19.63 -6.41
CA GLU A 136 -19.99 18.76 -7.56
C GLU A 136 -19.69 17.33 -7.14
N GLN A 137 -18.92 17.15 -6.05
CA GLN A 137 -18.62 15.83 -5.50
C GLN A 137 -19.89 15.14 -4.98
N VAL A 138 -20.76 15.87 -4.28
CA VAL A 138 -22.08 15.38 -3.85
C VAL A 138 -22.91 14.99 -5.07
N ALA A 139 -23.08 15.89 -6.04
CA ALA A 139 -23.90 15.64 -7.22
C ALA A 139 -23.41 14.43 -8.03
N PHE A 140 -22.10 14.25 -8.18
CA PHE A 140 -21.52 13.09 -8.85
C PHE A 140 -21.82 11.79 -8.10
N ALA A 141 -21.59 11.74 -6.78
CA ALA A 141 -21.79 10.52 -6.00
C ALA A 141 -23.28 10.12 -5.95
N GLU A 142 -24.17 11.11 -5.84
CA GLU A 142 -25.63 10.94 -5.81
C GLU A 142 -26.19 10.38 -7.13
N GLN A 143 -25.49 10.56 -8.26
CA GLN A 143 -25.85 9.89 -9.52
C GLN A 143 -25.81 8.37 -9.41
N TYR A 144 -24.88 7.82 -8.61
CA TYR A 144 -24.66 6.37 -8.46
C TYR A 144 -25.30 5.82 -7.18
N HIS A 145 -25.32 6.60 -6.10
CA HIS A 145 -25.87 6.20 -4.81
C HIS A 145 -26.78 7.29 -4.22
N PRO A 146 -28.04 7.40 -4.70
CA PRO A 146 -28.98 8.39 -4.20
C PRO A 146 -29.19 8.29 -2.68
N GLY A 147 -29.12 9.42 -1.98
CA GLY A 147 -29.25 9.61 -0.54
C GLY A 147 -28.05 9.15 0.28
N ALA A 148 -26.94 8.75 -0.35
CA ALA A 148 -25.80 8.19 0.36
C ALA A 148 -24.79 9.25 0.82
N VAL A 149 -24.72 10.39 0.14
CA VAL A 149 -23.80 11.50 0.45
C VAL A 149 -24.57 12.74 0.89
N ASP A 150 -25.66 13.10 0.20
CA ASP A 150 -26.55 14.19 0.60
C ASP A 150 -27.42 13.77 1.81
N ARG A 151 -26.78 13.73 2.96
CA ARG A 151 -27.33 13.25 4.23
C ARG A 151 -26.67 13.97 5.42
N PRO A 152 -27.37 14.05 6.56
CA PRO A 152 -26.75 14.52 7.79
C PRO A 152 -25.66 13.54 8.26
N ALA A 153 -24.70 14.09 9.03
CA ALA A 153 -23.72 13.29 9.75
C ALA A 153 -24.40 12.27 10.68
N ASN A 154 -23.72 11.15 10.94
CA ASN A 154 -24.30 10.10 11.78
C ASN A 154 -24.43 10.57 13.22
N ALA A 155 -25.67 10.64 13.71
CA ALA A 155 -25.98 11.12 15.04
C ALA A 155 -25.24 10.35 16.16
N LEU A 156 -25.07 9.03 16.02
CA LEU A 156 -24.32 8.24 17.01
C LEU A 156 -22.84 8.61 17.00
N ALA A 157 -22.23 8.72 15.81
CA ALA A 157 -20.83 9.13 15.71
C ALA A 157 -20.60 10.50 16.36
N GLN A 158 -21.50 11.47 16.12
CA GLN A 158 -21.38 12.81 16.70
C GLN A 158 -21.50 12.84 18.23
N LEU A 159 -22.20 11.88 18.84
CA LEU A 159 -22.32 11.78 20.30
C LEU A 159 -21.03 11.32 20.98
N GLU A 160 -20.19 10.53 20.29
CA GLU A 160 -18.90 10.05 20.82
C GLU A 160 -17.85 11.16 20.96
N GLY A 161 -18.01 12.25 20.20
CA GLY A 161 -17.13 13.41 20.20
C GLY A 161 -15.91 13.30 19.27
N GLU A 162 -15.35 14.46 18.93
CA GLU A 162 -14.40 14.61 17.82
C GLU A 162 -13.17 13.70 17.90
N ARG A 163 -12.58 13.55 19.10
CA ARG A 163 -11.39 12.70 19.28
C ARG A 163 -11.69 11.22 19.03
N ALA A 164 -12.86 10.74 19.47
CA ALA A 164 -13.27 9.35 19.29
C ALA A 164 -13.62 9.07 17.81
N ILE A 165 -14.29 10.02 17.15
CA ILE A 165 -14.56 9.96 15.71
C ILE A 165 -13.24 9.86 14.93
N ALA A 166 -12.29 10.75 15.19
CA ALA A 166 -11.01 10.79 14.50
C ALA A 166 -10.18 9.52 14.70
N SER A 167 -10.14 8.96 15.92
CA SER A 167 -9.35 7.76 16.20
C SER A 167 -10.05 6.44 15.85
N GLY A 168 -11.38 6.41 15.79
CA GLY A 168 -12.18 5.21 15.58
C GLY A 168 -12.86 5.19 14.22
N CYS A 169 -13.90 6.02 14.05
CA CYS A 169 -14.73 6.02 12.83
C CYS A 169 -13.91 6.39 11.59
N GLU A 170 -13.10 7.44 11.66
CA GLU A 170 -12.33 7.91 10.51
C GLU A 170 -11.21 6.93 10.12
N ALA A 171 -10.74 6.07 11.02
CA ALA A 171 -9.77 5.03 10.68
C ALA A 171 -10.32 4.05 9.62
N CYS A 172 -11.64 3.79 9.65
CA CYS A 172 -12.30 2.92 8.67
C CYS A 172 -12.90 3.71 7.50
N HIS A 173 -13.47 4.89 7.77
CA HIS A 173 -14.27 5.64 6.80
C HIS A 173 -13.48 6.65 5.96
N SER A 174 -12.22 6.95 6.31
CA SER A 174 -11.39 7.89 5.52
C SER A 174 -10.96 7.34 4.17
N ILE A 175 -11.23 6.05 3.87
CA ILE A 175 -11.11 5.51 2.51
C ILE A 175 -11.82 6.39 1.48
N GLY A 176 -12.92 7.05 1.85
CA GLY A 176 -13.72 7.94 1.01
C GLY A 176 -13.63 9.42 1.34
N ARG A 177 -12.64 9.85 2.13
CA ARG A 177 -12.51 11.25 2.57
C ARG A 177 -12.11 12.16 1.39
N PRO A 178 -12.71 13.34 1.21
CA PRO A 178 -12.24 14.30 0.23
C PRO A 178 -10.87 14.87 0.65
N ASN A 179 -9.94 14.92 -0.30
CA ASN A 179 -8.60 15.46 -0.13
C ASN A 179 -8.58 16.96 -0.51
N PRO A 180 -7.61 17.74 0.02
CA PRO A 180 -7.48 19.17 -0.31
C PRO A 180 -7.27 19.47 -1.80
N ASP A 181 -6.74 18.51 -2.56
CA ASP A 181 -6.51 18.62 -4.00
C ASP A 181 -7.76 18.31 -4.86
N GLY A 182 -8.92 18.10 -4.23
CA GLY A 182 -10.18 17.82 -4.88
C GLY A 182 -10.41 16.34 -5.22
N SER A 183 -9.40 15.48 -5.09
CA SER A 183 -9.59 14.03 -5.21
C SER A 183 -10.34 13.48 -3.99
N ILE A 184 -11.04 12.36 -4.18
CA ILE A 184 -11.70 11.64 -3.09
C ILE A 184 -10.94 10.34 -2.80
N GLY A 185 -10.65 10.13 -1.52
CA GLY A 185 -10.26 8.85 -0.94
C GLY A 185 -8.77 8.55 -0.92
N THR A 186 -8.45 7.31 -0.54
CA THR A 186 -7.10 6.75 -0.52
C THR A 186 -7.05 5.38 -1.19
N CYS A 187 -6.02 5.15 -2.00
CA CYS A 187 -5.80 3.88 -2.68
C CYS A 187 -5.02 2.86 -1.83
N THR A 188 -4.60 3.21 -0.60
CA THR A 188 -3.73 2.33 0.21
C THR A 188 -4.48 1.54 1.28
N ALA A 189 -5.82 1.58 1.29
CA ALA A 189 -6.63 0.89 2.29
C ALA A 189 -6.63 -0.64 2.12
N CYS A 190 -6.61 -1.14 0.87
CA CYS A 190 -6.71 -2.57 0.59
C CYS A 190 -5.38 -3.21 0.14
N HIS A 191 -4.61 -2.51 -0.69
CA HIS A 191 -3.26 -2.91 -1.13
C HIS A 191 -2.23 -1.91 -0.60
N SER A 192 -1.90 -2.05 0.69
CA SER A 192 -1.11 -1.09 1.45
C SER A 192 0.18 -0.63 0.77
N ARG A 193 0.53 0.63 1.01
CA ARG A 193 1.90 1.14 0.77
C ARG A 193 2.91 0.36 1.63
N HIS A 194 4.17 0.19 1.24
CA HIS A 194 4.76 0.57 -0.05
C HIS A 194 4.87 -0.59 -1.05
N THR A 195 4.36 -1.77 -0.69
CA THR A 195 4.35 -2.95 -1.57
C THR A 195 3.26 -2.86 -2.64
N ALA A 196 2.12 -2.19 -2.33
CA ALA A 196 0.95 -2.07 -3.22
C ALA A 196 0.52 -3.42 -3.83
N SER A 197 0.42 -4.45 -2.97
CA SER A 197 0.22 -5.84 -3.40
C SER A 197 -1.24 -6.16 -3.74
N ILE A 198 -1.48 -6.64 -4.97
CA ILE A 198 -2.78 -7.17 -5.38
C ILE A 198 -3.14 -8.46 -4.62
N GLU A 199 -2.15 -9.26 -4.24
CA GLU A 199 -2.34 -10.45 -3.41
C GLU A 199 -2.88 -10.04 -2.04
N LEU A 200 -2.31 -9.01 -1.41
CA LEU A 200 -2.81 -8.46 -0.15
C LEU A 200 -4.26 -7.98 -0.30
N ALA A 201 -4.57 -7.22 -1.37
CA ALA A 201 -5.93 -6.76 -1.65
C ALA A 201 -6.94 -7.89 -1.86
N ARG A 202 -6.49 -9.06 -2.31
CA ARG A 202 -7.33 -10.26 -2.49
C ARG A 202 -7.46 -11.12 -1.24
N THR A 203 -6.74 -10.80 -0.17
CA THR A 203 -6.94 -11.49 1.12
C THR A 203 -8.20 -10.95 1.82
N PRO A 204 -9.08 -11.82 2.36
CA PRO A 204 -10.26 -11.37 3.12
C PRO A 204 -9.92 -10.49 4.31
N ARG A 205 -8.75 -10.70 4.93
CA ARG A 205 -8.28 -9.95 6.10
C ARG A 205 -8.01 -8.47 5.83
N THR A 206 -7.72 -8.08 4.59
CA THR A 206 -7.58 -6.66 4.24
C THR A 206 -8.91 -5.92 4.44
N CYS A 207 -10.03 -6.56 4.10
CA CYS A 207 -11.37 -6.04 4.30
C CYS A 207 -11.74 -6.03 5.79
N GLY A 208 -11.32 -7.07 6.51
CA GLY A 208 -11.58 -7.25 7.94
C GLY A 208 -10.96 -6.18 8.85
N GLN A 209 -10.13 -5.26 8.34
CA GLN A 209 -9.71 -4.08 9.11
C GLN A 209 -10.87 -3.14 9.43
N CYS A 210 -11.91 -3.12 8.56
CA CYS A 210 -13.08 -2.24 8.69
C CYS A 210 -14.38 -3.03 8.77
N HIS A 211 -14.48 -4.12 8.00
CA HIS A 211 -15.66 -4.97 7.89
C HIS A 211 -15.68 -6.05 8.97
N MET A 212 -15.73 -5.60 10.22
CA MET A 212 -15.64 -6.39 11.43
C MET A 212 -16.52 -5.81 12.53
N GLY A 213 -16.64 -6.53 13.64
CA GLY A 213 -17.29 -6.01 14.84
C GLY A 213 -18.82 -6.10 14.79
N PRO A 214 -19.50 -5.53 15.80
CA PRO A 214 -20.88 -5.89 16.12
C PRO A 214 -21.95 -5.34 15.17
N ASP A 215 -21.67 -4.26 14.45
CA ASP A 215 -22.62 -3.58 13.56
C ASP A 215 -22.61 -4.16 12.15
N HIS A 216 -21.48 -4.71 11.71
CA HIS A 216 -21.37 -5.45 10.48
C HIS A 216 -20.20 -6.45 10.51
N SER A 217 -20.45 -7.64 11.05
CA SER A 217 -19.45 -8.69 11.29
C SER A 217 -19.07 -9.50 10.04
N GLN A 218 -18.76 -8.84 8.92
CA GLN A 218 -18.57 -9.58 7.66
C GLN A 218 -17.35 -10.51 7.69
N ILE A 219 -16.23 -10.09 8.29
CA ILE A 219 -15.05 -10.95 8.38
C ILE A 219 -15.32 -12.16 9.28
N GLU A 220 -16.00 -11.98 10.42
CA GLU A 220 -16.36 -13.07 11.31
C GLU A 220 -17.31 -14.07 10.63
N ILE A 221 -18.32 -13.56 9.92
CA ILE A 221 -19.23 -14.40 9.13
C ILE A 221 -18.47 -15.16 8.03
N TYR A 222 -17.54 -14.50 7.34
CA TYR A 222 -16.75 -15.12 6.28
C TYR A 222 -15.83 -16.21 6.83
N GLU A 223 -15.05 -15.93 7.87
CA GLU A 223 -14.08 -16.85 8.46
C GLU A 223 -14.76 -18.11 9.03
N GLU A 224 -15.95 -17.98 9.60
CA GLU A 224 -16.74 -19.12 10.11
C GLU A 224 -17.53 -19.87 9.01
N SER A 225 -17.60 -19.31 7.80
CA SER A 225 -18.26 -19.97 6.67
C SER A 225 -17.40 -21.07 6.05
N LYS A 226 -18.03 -21.96 5.27
CA LYS A 226 -17.28 -22.95 4.47
C LYS A 226 -16.33 -22.30 3.46
N HIS A 227 -16.68 -21.13 2.91
CA HIS A 227 -15.80 -20.42 1.99
C HIS A 227 -14.52 -19.94 2.68
N GLY A 228 -14.64 -19.34 3.87
CA GLY A 228 -13.49 -18.88 4.64
C GLY A 228 -12.58 -20.02 5.10
N VAL A 229 -13.15 -21.11 5.60
CA VAL A 229 -12.38 -22.31 5.99
C VAL A 229 -11.63 -22.91 4.80
N LEU A 230 -12.28 -23.01 3.63
CA LEU A 230 -11.62 -23.52 2.42
C LEU A 230 -10.52 -22.58 1.93
N PHE A 231 -10.78 -21.27 1.90
CA PHE A 231 -9.77 -20.28 1.53
C PHE A 231 -8.54 -20.38 2.44
N GLU A 232 -8.73 -20.38 3.77
CA GLU A 232 -7.61 -20.44 4.71
C GLU A 232 -6.81 -21.73 4.57
N ALA A 233 -7.48 -22.86 4.32
CA ALA A 233 -6.83 -24.16 4.13
C ALA A 233 -6.07 -24.27 2.78
N GLN A 234 -6.46 -23.50 1.76
CA GLN A 234 -5.98 -23.67 0.38
C GLN A 234 -5.26 -22.45 -0.18
N LYS A 235 -5.18 -21.32 0.53
CA LYS A 235 -4.61 -20.05 0.01
C LYS A 235 -3.18 -20.17 -0.50
N GLU A 236 -2.37 -21.09 0.04
CA GLU A 236 -1.00 -21.34 -0.42
C GLU A 236 -0.95 -22.03 -1.80
N GLU A 237 -2.03 -22.69 -2.20
CA GLU A 237 -2.20 -23.30 -3.53
C GLU A 237 -2.79 -22.31 -4.56
N MET A 238 -3.29 -21.16 -4.09
CA MET A 238 -3.93 -20.15 -4.94
C MET A 238 -2.91 -19.15 -5.49
N ASN A 239 -3.04 -18.79 -6.77
CA ASN A 239 -2.29 -17.67 -7.34
C ASN A 239 -2.98 -16.34 -7.06
N LEU A 240 -2.88 -15.84 -5.82
CA LEU A 240 -3.45 -14.56 -5.43
C LEU A 240 -2.77 -13.35 -6.10
N ALA A 241 -1.60 -13.54 -6.71
CA ALA A 241 -0.89 -12.53 -7.48
C ALA A 241 -1.20 -12.56 -8.99
N ALA A 242 -2.17 -13.36 -9.44
CA ALA A 242 -2.53 -13.44 -10.87
C ALA A 242 -2.90 -12.08 -11.46
N ASP A 243 -2.54 -11.80 -12.72
CA ASP A 243 -2.95 -10.57 -13.39
C ASP A 243 -4.49 -10.48 -13.40
N PRO A 244 -5.10 -9.37 -12.94
CA PRO A 244 -6.55 -9.17 -13.03
C PRO A 244 -7.16 -9.41 -14.42
N MET A 245 -6.39 -9.20 -15.50
CA MET A 245 -6.83 -9.42 -16.88
C MET A 245 -6.81 -10.90 -17.30
N GLU A 246 -6.13 -11.76 -16.53
CA GLU A 246 -6.00 -13.20 -16.80
C GLU A 246 -6.91 -14.05 -15.91
N LEU A 247 -7.75 -13.45 -15.07
CA LEU A 247 -8.70 -14.17 -14.23
C LEU A 247 -9.77 -14.86 -15.11
N SER A 248 -9.68 -16.19 -15.22
CA SER A 248 -10.75 -17.00 -15.82
C SER A 248 -11.89 -17.22 -14.83
N VAL A 249 -13.13 -17.06 -15.29
CA VAL A 249 -14.35 -17.41 -14.54
C VAL A 249 -14.62 -18.91 -14.64
#